data_AF-A0A090Q371-F1
#
_entry.id   AF-A0A090Q371-F1
#
_cell.length_a   1.000
_cell.length_b   1.000
_cell.length_c   1.000
_cell.angle_alpha   90.00
_cell.angle_beta   90.00
_cell.angle_gamma   90.00
#
_symmetry.space_group_name_H-M   'P 1'
#
loop_
_entity.id
_entity.type
_entity.pdbx_description
1 polymer ?
#
loop_
_entity_poly.entity_id
_entity_poly.type
_entity_poly.pdbx_seq_one_letter_code
_entity_poly.pdbx_strand_id
1 'polypeptide(L)'
;MSTLVVWEETNFFTDKERAVLRFTEVLTTLNGKPISNAQYNDLSSFFINDEIITLTLAIAQINTWTRLMKTFQIEAGKYKVNYKKHRYLNIF
;
A
#
# COMPACT_ATOMS: atom_id res chain seq x y z
N MET A 1 0.61 -4.80 -14.83
CA MET A 1 0.40 -3.56 -14.08
C MET A 1 -0.60 -3.87 -12.97
N SER A 2 -0.27 -3.60 -11.70
CA SER A 2 -1.21 -3.80 -10.59
C SER A 2 -2.22 -2.66 -10.52
N THR A 3 -3.51 -2.98 -10.55
CA THR A 3 -4.64 -2.02 -10.53
C THR A 3 -4.58 -1.02 -9.36
N LEU A 4 -4.00 -1.42 -8.24
CA LEU A 4 -3.85 -0.58 -7.04
C LEU A 4 -3.01 0.68 -7.26
N VAL A 5 -2.03 0.66 -8.17
CA VAL A 5 -1.15 1.82 -8.42
C VAL A 5 -1.87 2.92 -9.20
N VAL A 6 -2.95 2.58 -9.89
CA VAL A 6 -3.76 3.48 -10.72
C VAL A 6 -5.19 3.58 -10.18
N TRP A 7 -5.37 3.40 -8.86
CA TRP A 7 -6.67 3.22 -8.24
C TRP A 7 -7.64 4.39 -8.50
N GLU A 8 -7.14 5.63 -8.62
CA GLU A 8 -7.93 6.83 -8.95
C GLU A 8 -8.59 6.76 -10.34
N GLU A 9 -7.92 6.11 -11.30
CA GLU A 9 -8.35 6.01 -12.69
C GLU A 9 -9.27 4.81 -12.93
N THR A 10 -9.52 4.00 -11.90
CA THR A 10 -10.33 2.77 -12.03
C THR A 10 -11.61 2.81 -11.21
N ASN A 11 -12.60 2.04 -11.69
CA ASN A 11 -13.92 1.90 -11.08
C ASN A 11 -14.05 0.64 -10.19
N PHE A 12 -12.93 0.02 -9.81
CA PHE A 12 -12.96 -1.22 -9.02
C PHE A 12 -13.09 -1.01 -7.51
N PHE A 13 -12.86 0.22 -7.06
CA PHE A 13 -12.87 0.58 -5.64
C PHE A 13 -14.12 1.38 -5.30
N THR A 14 -14.77 1.00 -4.21
CA THR A 14 -15.88 1.74 -3.60
C THR A 14 -15.42 3.08 -3.07
N ASP A 15 -16.35 4.01 -2.82
CA ASP A 15 -16.02 5.32 -2.23
C ASP A 15 -15.35 5.18 -0.86
N LYS A 16 -15.77 4.18 -0.07
CA LYS A 16 -15.14 3.83 1.22
C LYS A 16 -13.67 3.41 1.05
N GLU A 17 -13.37 2.57 0.06
CA GLU A 17 -11.99 2.15 -0.22
C GLU A 17 -11.15 3.31 -0.76
N ARG A 18 -11.72 4.12 -1.65
CA ARG A 18 -11.07 5.32 -2.20
C ARG A 18 -10.70 6.32 -1.11
N ALA A 19 -11.56 6.54 -0.12
CA ALA A 19 -11.27 7.41 1.02
C ALA A 19 -10.03 6.94 1.81
N VAL A 20 -9.90 5.63 2.05
CA VAL A 20 -8.71 5.05 2.73
C VAL A 20 -7.46 5.16 1.86
N LEU A 21 -7.58 4.93 0.55
CA LEU A 21 -6.44 5.04 -0.37
C LEU A 21 -5.89 6.47 -0.41
N ARG A 22 -6.76 7.49 -0.52
CA ARG A 22 -6.36 8.90 -0.41
C ARG A 22 -5.70 9.21 0.91
N PHE A 23 -6.31 8.77 2.01
CA PHE A 23 -5.75 8.97 3.35
C PHE A 23 -4.36 8.33 3.48
N THR A 24 -4.16 7.15 2.90
CA THR A 24 -2.88 6.45 2.86
C THR A 24 -1.81 7.26 2.13
N GLU A 25 -2.13 7.82 0.96
CA GLU A 25 -1.19 8.66 0.19
C GLU A 25 -0.80 9.93 0.95
N VAL A 26 -1.79 10.61 1.52
CA VAL A 26 -1.57 11.82 2.33
C VAL A 26 -0.66 11.53 3.52
N LEU A 27 -0.97 10.47 4.29
CA LEU A 27 -0.20 10.14 5.49
C LEU A 27 1.21 9.62 5.18
N THR A 28 1.40 9.01 4.01
CA THR A 28 2.70 8.52 3.53
C THR A 28 3.63 9.64 3.06
N THR A 29 3.06 10.68 2.45
CA THR A 29 3.79 11.85 1.93
C THR A 29 3.81 13.04 2.91
N LEU A 30 3.28 12.84 4.12
CA LEU A 30 3.14 13.90 5.11
C LEU A 30 4.49 14.54 5.47
N ASN A 31 4.57 15.85 5.37
CA ASN A 31 5.78 16.64 5.59
C ASN A 31 5.79 17.37 6.95
N GLY A 32 5.25 16.72 7.98
CA GLY A 32 5.20 17.26 9.34
C GLY A 32 4.09 18.27 9.60
N LYS A 33 3.25 18.57 8.61
CA LYS A 33 2.01 19.35 8.79
C LYS A 33 0.85 18.43 9.21
N PRO A 34 -0.12 18.91 10.00
CA PRO A 34 -1.37 18.19 10.21
C PRO A 34 -2.12 17.98 8.88
N ILE A 35 -2.92 16.92 8.81
CA ILE A 35 -3.90 16.75 7.72
C ILE A 35 -4.97 17.85 7.81
N SER A 36 -5.57 18.19 6.68
CA SER A 36 -6.67 19.16 6.63
C SER A 36 -7.99 18.55 7.15
N ASN A 37 -8.91 19.41 7.61
CA ASN A 37 -10.25 18.98 8.01
C ASN A 37 -11.00 18.28 6.87
N ALA A 38 -10.79 18.70 5.62
CA ALA A 38 -11.41 18.05 4.47
C ALA A 38 -10.96 16.59 4.32
N GLN A 39 -9.66 16.33 4.51
CA GLN A 39 -9.11 14.96 4.45
C GLN A 39 -9.62 14.09 5.61
N TYR A 40 -9.74 14.67 6.81
CA TYR A 40 -10.33 13.95 7.94
C TYR A 40 -11.83 13.67 7.72
N ASN A 41 -12.59 14.66 7.26
CA ASN A 41 -14.04 14.54 7.04
C ASN A 41 -14.39 13.53 5.95
N ASP A 42 -13.58 13.44 4.90
CA ASP A 42 -13.72 12.42 3.84
C ASP A 42 -13.66 11.00 4.45
N LEU A 43 -12.71 10.78 5.36
CA LEU A 43 -12.55 9.50 6.04
C LEU A 43 -13.65 9.25 7.08
N SER A 44 -13.98 10.25 7.90
CA SER A 44 -15.00 10.12 8.95
C SER A 44 -16.42 9.95 8.41
N SER A 45 -16.64 10.18 7.12
CA SER A 45 -17.91 9.87 6.45
C SER A 45 -18.16 8.36 6.31
N PHE A 46 -17.11 7.54 6.38
CA PHE A 46 -17.18 6.08 6.17
C PHE A 46 -16.65 5.24 7.35
N PHE A 47 -15.92 5.87 8.27
CA PHE A 47 -15.23 5.20 9.38
C PHE A 47 -15.47 5.93 10.69
N ILE A 48 -15.62 5.16 11.78
CA ILE A 48 -15.62 5.71 13.13
C ILE A 48 -14.20 6.01 13.60
N ASN A 49 -14.07 6.81 14.66
CA ASN A 49 -12.75 7.24 15.19
C ASN A 49 -11.81 6.05 15.49
N ASP A 50 -12.31 4.96 16.07
CA ASP A 50 -11.51 3.78 16.40
C ASP A 50 -10.97 3.06 15.14
N GLU A 51 -11.76 3.03 14.06
CA GLU A 51 -11.31 2.52 12.77
C GLU A 51 -10.26 3.44 12.15
N ILE A 52 -10.44 4.77 12.24
CA ILE A 52 -9.46 5.75 11.74
C ILE A 52 -8.13 5.62 12.50
N ILE A 53 -8.16 5.41 13.81
CA ILE A 53 -6.97 5.15 14.63
C ILE A 53 -6.27 3.88 14.13
N THR A 54 -7.03 2.82 13.90
CA THR A 54 -6.50 1.53 13.41
C THR A 54 -5.86 1.68 12.01
N LEU A 55 -6.52 2.38 11.10
CA LEU A 55 -5.99 2.70 9.76
C LEU A 55 -4.69 3.50 9.84
N THR A 56 -4.68 4.54 10.69
CA THR A 56 -3.51 5.40 10.91
C THR A 56 -2.32 4.59 11.41
N LEU A 57 -2.55 3.68 12.37
CA LEU A 57 -1.52 2.81 12.92
C LEU A 57 -0.95 1.85 11.85
N ALA A 58 -1.82 1.23 11.05
CA ALA A 58 -1.40 0.33 9.98
C ALA A 58 -0.52 1.04 8.93
N ILE A 59 -0.92 2.26 8.52
CA ILE A 59 -0.14 3.07 7.58
C ILE A 59 1.20 3.49 8.19
N ALA A 60 1.21 3.93 9.45
CA ALA A 60 2.43 4.29 10.16
C ALA A 60 3.40 3.10 10.27
N GLN A 61 2.88 1.90 10.53
CA GLN A 61 3.66 0.67 10.63
C GLN A 61 4.33 0.31 9.30
N ILE A 62 3.59 0.29 8.19
CA ILE A 62 4.18 -0.04 6.88
C ILE A 62 5.18 1.03 6.41
N ASN A 63 4.92 2.30 6.72
CA ASN A 63 5.86 3.39 6.43
C ASN A 63 7.15 3.27 7.25
N THR A 64 7.04 2.86 8.52
CA THR A 64 8.20 2.58 9.38
C THR A 64 9.00 1.41 8.84
N TRP A 65 8.36 0.29 8.51
CA TRP A 65 9.03 -0.87 7.94
C TRP A 65 9.74 -0.52 6.63
N THR A 66 9.08 0.22 5.74
CA THR A 66 9.66 0.68 4.47
C THR A 66 10.91 1.54 4.68
N ARG A 67 10.90 2.43 5.69
CA ARG A 67 12.07 3.24 6.05
C ARG A 67 13.21 2.36 6.57
N LEU A 68 12.93 1.40 7.45
CA LEU A 68 13.94 0.47 7.97
C LEU A 68 14.59 -0.33 6.84
N MET A 69 13.80 -0.94 5.95
CA MET A 69 14.34 -1.71 4.82
C MET A 69 15.26 -0.87 3.93
N LYS A 70 14.88 0.38 3.65
CA LYS A 70 15.69 1.32 2.86
C LYS A 70 16.97 1.74 3.58
N THR A 71 16.89 2.06 4.88
CA THR A 71 18.05 2.45 5.70
C THR A 71 19.09 1.33 5.75
N PHE A 72 18.66 0.09 5.95
CA PHE A 72 19.56 -1.05 6.09
C PHE A 72 19.87 -1.76 4.77
N GLN A 73 19.38 -1.25 3.64
CA GLN A 73 19.57 -1.83 2.31
C GLN A 73 19.29 -3.35 2.27
N ILE A 74 18.24 -3.78 2.98
CA ILE A 74 17.89 -5.20 3.06
C ILE A 74 17.46 -5.66 1.67
N GLU A 75 18.23 -6.57 1.08
CA GLU A 75 17.93 -7.13 -0.24
C GLU A 75 16.59 -7.87 -0.22
N ALA A 76 15.67 -7.44 -1.09
CA ALA A 76 14.37 -8.08 -1.24
C ALA A 76 14.51 -9.42 -1.99
N GLY A 77 14.06 -10.50 -1.37
CA GLY A 77 13.81 -11.78 -2.05
C GLY A 77 15.07 -12.56 -2.45
N LYS A 78 15.48 -13.51 -1.61
CA LYS A 78 16.30 -14.68 -2.04
C LYS A 78 15.45 -15.78 -2.69
N TYR A 79 14.21 -15.46 -3.08
CA TYR A 79 13.31 -16.42 -3.70
C TYR A 79 13.83 -16.76 -5.11
N LYS A 80 14.51 -17.89 -5.22
CA LYS A 80 14.87 -18.47 -6.52
C LYS A 80 13.66 -19.23 -7.03
N VAL A 81 13.08 -18.77 -8.14
CA VAL A 81 12.10 -19.57 -8.89
C VAL A 81 12.78 -20.88 -9.27
N ASN A 82 12.28 -21.99 -8.74
CA ASN A 82 12.77 -23.30 -9.13
C ASN A 82 12.23 -23.62 -10.52
N TYR A 83 12.98 -23.26 -11.56
CA TYR A 83 12.67 -23.68 -12.91
C TYR A 83 12.82 -25.21 -12.97
N LYS A 84 11.70 -25.94 -12.90
CA LYS A 84 11.67 -27.31 -13.41
C LYS A 84 12.00 -27.23 -14.89
N LYS A 85 13.23 -27.59 -15.25
CA LYS A 85 13.66 -27.76 -16.64
C LYS A 85 12.74 -28.82 -17.25
N HIS A 86 11.72 -28.39 -18.00
CA HIS A 86 10.98 -29.30 -18.85
C HIS A 86 12.00 -29.89 -19.82
N ARG A 87 12.30 -31.16 -19.57
CA ARG A 87 13.16 -32.02 -20.37
C ARG A 87 12.43 -32.21 -21.69
N TYR A 88 12.58 -31.25 -22.61
CA TYR A 88 12.35 -31.54 -24.02
C TYR A 88 13.29 -32.69 -24.35
N LEU A 89 12.68 -33.84 -24.56
CA LEU A 89 13.31 -35.04 -25.04
C LEU A 89 14.05 -34.67 -26.32
N ASN A 90 15.38 -34.83 -26.30
CA ASN A 90 16.11 -35.08 -27.52
C ASN A 90 15.54 -36.38 -28.09
N ILE A 91 14.68 -36.25 -29.08
CA ILE A 91 14.44 -37.29 -30.07
C ILE A 91 15.03 -36.73 -31.35
N PHE A 92 15.89 -37.56 -31.94
CA PHE A 92 16.48 -37.45 -33.26
C PHE A 92 15.51 -36.89 -34.31
#